data_AF-A0A5K0W3K4-F1
#
_entry.id   AF-A0A5K0W3K4-F1
#
_cell.length_a   1.000
_cell.length_b   1.000
_cell.length_c   1.000
_cell.angle_alpha   90.00
_cell.angle_beta   90.00
_cell.angle_gamma   90.00
#
_symmetry.space_group_name_H-M   'P 1'
#
loop_
_entity.id
_entity.type
_entity.pdbx_description
1 polymer ?
#
loop_
_entity_poly.entity_id
_entity_poly.type
_entity_poly.pdbx_seq_one_letter_code
_entity_poly.pdbx_strand_id
1 'polypeptide(L)'
;VVGADEDNYPLTRKVQQDLWVHQHPQNCNDPQTRFLVADWEREAGFGIGAQIAGMTGFLAIAIKEKRVLVTNYFNRADHQGCLN
;
A
#
# COMPACT_ATOMS: atom_id res chain seq x y z
N VAL A 1 -16.32 -23.68 10.23
CA VAL A 1 -14.94 -23.31 10.60
C VAL A 1 -15.02 -22.68 11.98
N VAL A 2 -14.60 -23.39 13.03
CA VAL A 2 -14.58 -22.87 14.41
C VAL A 2 -13.18 -22.28 14.63
N GLY A 3 -13.08 -21.08 15.19
CA GLY A 3 -11.79 -20.39 15.46
C GLY A 3 -11.28 -19.45 14.37
N ALA A 4 -11.83 -19.48 13.14
CA ALA A 4 -11.39 -18.55 12.09
C ALA A 4 -11.66 -17.09 12.43
N ASP A 5 -12.81 -16.77 13.01
CA ASP A 5 -13.13 -15.38 13.33
C ASP A 5 -12.33 -14.89 14.55
N GLU A 6 -12.20 -15.72 15.59
CA GLU A 6 -11.50 -15.38 16.84
C GLU A 6 -10.00 -15.16 16.62
N ASP A 7 -9.36 -15.94 15.74
CA ASP A 7 -7.92 -15.79 15.46
C ASP A 7 -7.64 -14.88 14.25
N ASN A 8 -8.42 -14.96 13.17
CA ASN A 8 -8.11 -14.21 11.94
C ASN A 8 -8.52 -12.74 12.04
N TYR A 9 -9.60 -12.38 12.75
CA TYR A 9 -9.97 -10.96 12.85
C TYR A 9 -8.91 -10.13 13.59
N PRO A 10 -8.38 -10.55 14.76
CA PRO A 10 -7.30 -9.83 15.42
C PRO A 10 -6.04 -9.72 14.56
N LEU A 11 -5.63 -10.81 13.90
CA LEU A 11 -4.45 -10.82 13.04
C LEU A 11 -4.63 -9.94 11.79
N THR A 12 -5.81 -9.97 11.18
CA THR A 12 -6.14 -9.09 10.05
C THR A 12 -6.09 -7.63 10.47
N ARG A 13 -6.68 -7.27 11.63
CA ARG A 13 -6.62 -5.91 12.15
C ARG A 13 -5.19 -5.44 12.40
N LYS A 14 -4.35 -6.31 12.97
CA LYS A 14 -2.93 -6.02 13.18
C LYS A 14 -2.22 -5.72 11.86
N VAL A 15 -2.34 -6.61 10.88
CA VAL A 15 -1.70 -6.40 9.58
C VAL A 15 -2.23 -5.14 8.88
N GLN A 16 -3.53 -4.88 8.93
CA GLN A 16 -4.11 -3.67 8.34
C GLN A 16 -3.60 -2.39 9.04
N GLN A 17 -3.44 -2.41 10.37
CA GLN A 17 -2.82 -1.31 11.11
C GLN A 17 -1.35 -1.09 10.71
N ASP A 18 -0.57 -2.16 10.61
CA ASP A 18 0.83 -2.10 10.21
C ASP A 18 0.98 -1.55 8.78
N LEU A 19 0.13 -2.01 7.84
CA LEU A 19 0.05 -1.49 6.47
C LEU A 19 -0.29 0.00 6.45
N TRP A 20 -1.25 0.42 7.28
CA TRP A 20 -1.65 1.82 7.38
C TRP A 20 -0.47 2.71 7.80
N VAL A 21 0.21 2.34 8.89
CA VAL A 21 1.37 3.11 9.41
C VAL A 21 2.50 3.13 8.39
N HIS A 22 2.78 2.00 7.74
CA HIS A 22 3.80 1.90 6.70
C HIS A 22 3.51 2.84 5.51
N GLN A 23 2.24 2.97 5.10
CA GLN A 23 1.84 3.79 3.96
C GLN A 23 1.63 5.28 4.29
N HIS A 24 1.60 5.67 5.57
CA HIS A 24 1.34 7.05 6.02
C HIS A 24 2.47 7.57 6.94
N PRO A 25 3.67 7.82 6.41
CA PRO A 25 4.78 8.35 7.21
C PRO A 25 4.43 9.75 7.74
N GLN A 26 4.78 10.07 8.98
CA GLN A 26 4.47 11.39 9.56
C GLN A 26 5.14 12.56 8.82
N ASN A 27 6.29 12.32 8.19
CA ASN A 27 7.04 13.30 7.42
C ASN A 27 7.52 12.69 6.10
N CYS A 28 6.83 13.01 5.00
CA CYS A 28 7.24 12.55 3.66
C CYS A 28 8.57 13.16 3.17
N ASN A 29 9.05 14.23 3.80
CA ASN A 29 10.30 14.89 3.44
C ASN A 29 11.52 14.33 4.20
N ASP A 30 11.33 13.33 5.07
CA ASP A 30 12.45 12.64 5.70
C ASP A 30 13.30 11.93 4.62
N PRO A 31 14.61 12.21 4.51
CA PRO A 31 15.49 11.55 3.54
C PRO A 31 15.54 10.01 3.67
N GLN A 32 15.16 9.46 4.83
CA GLN A 32 15.07 8.02 5.05
C GLN A 32 13.76 7.42 4.52
N THR A 33 12.73 8.23 4.30
CA THR A 33 11.47 7.79 3.71
C THR A 33 11.70 7.54 2.22
N ARG A 34 11.43 6.30 1.80
CA ARG A 34 11.61 5.87 0.42
C ARG A 34 10.27 5.57 -0.20
N PHE A 35 10.12 5.91 -1.47
CA PHE A 35 8.89 5.70 -2.21
C PHE A 35 9.10 4.63 -3.29
N LEU A 36 8.04 3.91 -3.61
CA LEU A 36 7.90 3.11 -4.81
C LEU A 36 6.78 3.75 -5.62
N VAL A 37 7.14 4.42 -6.72
CA VAL A 37 6.16 5.00 -7.64
C VAL A 37 5.80 3.95 -8.67
N ALA A 38 4.51 3.66 -8.82
CA ALA A 38 4.00 2.69 -9.78
C ALA A 38 2.95 3.35 -10.68
N ASP A 39 3.22 3.35 -11.98
CA ASP A 39 2.33 3.82 -13.05
C ASP A 39 1.78 2.60 -13.79
N TRP A 40 0.74 1.97 -13.26
CA TRP A 40 0.24 0.70 -13.82
C TRP A 40 -1.27 0.72 -14.10
N GLU A 41 -2.00 1.63 -13.46
CA GLU A 41 -3.46 1.66 -13.40
C GLU A 41 -4.12 1.94 -14.75
N ARG A 42 -3.41 2.65 -15.63
CA ARG A 42 -3.88 3.03 -16.96
C ARG A 42 -3.21 2.22 -18.07
N GLU A 43 -2.43 1.20 -17.74
CA GLU A 43 -1.83 0.35 -18.77
C GLU A 43 -2.92 -0.39 -19.55
N ALA A 44 -2.91 -0.21 -20.88
CA ALA A 44 -3.80 -0.91 -21.78
C ALA A 44 -3.39 -2.38 -21.90
N GLY A 45 -4.38 -3.28 -22.00
CA GLY A 45 -4.14 -4.69 -22.30
C GLY A 45 -4.41 -5.67 -21.15
N PHE A 46 -4.68 -5.19 -19.93
CA PHE A 46 -5.06 -6.03 -18.80
C PHE A 46 -6.52 -5.84 -18.39
N GLY A 47 -7.20 -6.94 -18.10
CA GLY A 47 -8.50 -6.90 -17.41
C GLY A 47 -8.35 -6.58 -15.92
N ILE A 48 -9.46 -6.22 -15.26
CA ILE A 48 -9.46 -5.74 -13.86
C ILE A 48 -8.84 -6.73 -12.85
N GLY A 49 -8.95 -8.05 -13.09
CA GLY A 49 -8.34 -9.06 -12.20
C GLY A 49 -6.81 -9.05 -12.26
N ALA A 50 -6.24 -8.94 -13.46
CA ALA A 50 -4.78 -8.84 -13.65
C ALA A 50 -4.25 -7.52 -13.09
N GLN A 51 -5.02 -6.45 -13.26
CA GLN A 51 -4.76 -5.15 -12.66
C GLN A 51 -4.68 -5.22 -11.13
N ILE A 52 -5.68 -5.80 -10.45
CA ILE A 52 -5.66 -5.98 -8.99
C ILE A 52 -4.47 -6.84 -8.54
N ALA A 53 -4.16 -7.91 -9.26
CA ALA A 53 -2.99 -8.76 -8.95
C ALA A 53 -1.65 -8.00 -9.10
N GLY A 54 -1.54 -7.11 -10.10
CA GLY A 54 -0.41 -6.20 -10.24
C GLY A 54 -0.28 -5.26 -9.05
N MET A 55 -1.39 -4.62 -8.65
CA MET A 55 -1.45 -3.73 -7.49
C MET A 55 -0.99 -4.41 -6.19
N THR A 56 -1.48 -5.62 -5.92
CA THR A 56 -1.09 -6.38 -4.72
C THR A 56 0.37 -6.80 -4.76
N GLY A 57 0.89 -7.13 -5.95
CA GLY A 57 2.31 -7.38 -6.16
C GLY A 57 3.18 -6.15 -5.84
N PHE A 58 2.80 -4.97 -6.33
CA PHE A 58 3.51 -3.72 -6.02
C PHE A 58 3.46 -3.39 -4.53
N LEU A 59 2.31 -3.58 -3.87
CA LEU A 59 2.19 -3.38 -2.43
C LEU A 59 3.10 -4.35 -1.65
N ALA A 60 3.15 -5.62 -2.05
CA ALA A 60 4.04 -6.61 -1.42
C ALA A 60 5.53 -6.22 -1.57
N ILE A 61 5.94 -5.74 -2.74
CA ILE A 61 7.30 -5.23 -2.98
C ILE A 61 7.57 -4.00 -2.10
N ALA A 62 6.64 -3.05 -2.04
CA ALA A 62 6.76 -1.85 -1.24
C ALA A 62 6.96 -2.16 0.26
N ILE A 63 6.18 -3.10 0.81
CA ILE A 63 6.33 -3.57 2.20
C ILE A 63 7.70 -4.21 2.40
N LYS A 64 8.06 -5.17 1.54
CA LYS A 64 9.34 -5.90 1.64
C LYS A 64 10.53 -4.95 1.62
N GLU A 65 10.50 -3.96 0.74
CA GLU A 65 11.59 -3.02 0.53
C GLU A 65 11.53 -1.81 1.46
N LYS A 66 10.58 -1.74 2.41
CA LYS A 66 10.37 -0.60 3.31
C LYS A 66 10.20 0.71 2.54
N ARG A 67 9.27 0.73 1.59
CA ARG A 67 8.91 1.87 0.74
C ARG A 67 7.41 2.15 0.80
N VAL A 68 7.03 3.42 0.78
CA VAL A 68 5.62 3.81 0.60
C VAL A 68 5.26 3.62 -0.87
N LEU A 69 4.25 2.78 -1.14
CA LEU A 69 3.69 2.68 -2.49
C LEU A 69 2.93 3.96 -2.83
N VAL A 70 3.27 4.59 -3.95
CA VAL A 70 2.60 5.77 -4.50
C VAL A 70 2.12 5.42 -5.90
N THR A 71 0.84 5.66 -6.13
CA THR A 71 0.19 5.52 -7.42
C THR A 71 -0.03 6.91 -8.00
N ASN A 72 0.11 7.05 -9.32
CA ASN A 72 0.03 8.36 -9.97
C ASN A 72 -1.38 8.66 -10.48
N TYR A 73 -2.18 7.63 -10.77
CA TYR A 73 -3.55 7.80 -11.24
C TYR A 73 -4.58 7.92 -10.12
N PHE A 74 -4.48 7.09 -9.07
CA PHE A 74 -5.35 7.23 -7.91
C PHE A 74 -4.79 8.32 -7.01
N ASN A 75 -5.66 9.04 -6.30
CA ASN A 75 -5.21 10.02 -5.32
C ASN A 75 -4.21 9.34 -4.38
N ARG A 76 -3.05 9.96 -4.24
CA ARG A 76 -2.04 9.54 -3.26
C ARG A 76 -2.67 9.55 -1.86
N ALA A 77 -1.97 8.97 -0.88
CA ALA A 77 -2.28 9.18 0.52
C ALA A 77 -2.00 10.66 0.88
N ASP A 78 -2.82 11.57 0.36
CA ASP A 78 -2.77 13.00 0.63
C ASP A 78 -3.17 13.21 2.09
N HIS A 79 -2.16 13.41 2.93
CA HIS A 79 -2.34 13.80 4.31
C HIS A 79 -1.37 14.93 4.66
N GLN A 80 -1.65 15.65 5.76
CA GLN A 80 -0.97 16.90 6.12
C GLN A 80 0.57 16.82 6.13
N GLY A 81 1.13 15.65 6.47
CA GLY A 81 2.58 15.39 6.50
C GLY A 81 3.24 15.15 5.14
N CYS A 82 2.45 15.12 4.05
CA CYS A 82 2.89 14.87 2.67
C CYS A 82 2.39 15.95 1.71
N LEU A 83 2.03 17.12 2.25
CA LEU A 83 1.77 18.33 1.47
C LEU A 83 3.10 18.88 0.94
N ASN A 84 3.58 18.33 -0.16
CA ASN A 84 4.49 18.96 -1.11
C ASN A 84 4.13 18.49 -2.53
#